data_AF-A0A5B1L842-F1
#
_entry.id   AF-A0A5B1L842-F1
#
_cell.length_a   1.000
_cell.length_b   1.000
_cell.length_c   1.000
_cell.angle_alpha   90.00
_cell.angle_beta   90.00
_cell.angle_gamma   90.00
#
_symmetry.space_group_name_H-M   'P 1'
#
loop_
_entity.id
_entity.type
_entity.pdbx_description
1 polymer ?
#
loop_
_entity_poly.entity_id
_entity_poly.type
_entity_poly.pdbx_seq_one_letter_code
_entity_poly.pdbx_strand_id
1 'polypeptide(L)'
;MSTSGVVERLEARISAQSAAEQSWSGARAAMRQVEGRGYSVRLATLANALGIIHFDEDQDVLDLQEIVSELGAASAASLQERVLRPIDTREGRPLTTALVRNLGHRAWGRASRTPGSLTHESLELREVCSEAAHRLLVIDDGGDGPVPVLQTEQDVIKLFHEDHVVHWRRLIAAALDQPWSGRNEVHLTLVDPDRRPGEFEGVRQLIAKCRQIVEEDERRAVADHIRSTIATTGLKQREFAALVGTSPSRLSTYVAGSVTPSAAMLLRINRMAGRHRAAQAPERLADS
;
A
#
# COMPACT_ATOMS: atom_id res chain seq x y z
N MET A 1 20.18 -1.08 -14.42
CA MET A 1 21.08 -2.13 -13.93
C MET A 1 20.39 -3.47 -14.13
N SER A 2 21.13 -4.55 -14.43
CA SER A 2 20.51 -5.87 -14.65
C SER A 2 20.08 -6.44 -13.30
N THR A 3 18.92 -7.11 -13.23
CA THR A 3 18.48 -7.94 -12.08
C THR A 3 19.59 -8.85 -11.54
N SER A 4 20.58 -9.21 -12.37
CA SER A 4 21.82 -9.91 -11.98
C SER A 4 22.64 -9.18 -10.90
N GLY A 5 22.78 -7.85 -10.98
CA GLY A 5 23.68 -7.10 -10.11
C GLY A 5 23.23 -7.06 -8.65
N VAL A 6 21.91 -7.01 -8.39
CA VAL A 6 21.35 -7.06 -7.02
C VAL A 6 21.66 -8.41 -6.37
N VAL A 7 21.50 -9.49 -7.14
CA VAL A 7 21.77 -10.85 -6.68
C VAL A 7 23.26 -11.04 -6.37
N GLU A 8 24.14 -10.64 -7.30
CA GLU A 8 25.59 -10.73 -7.13
C GLU A 8 26.08 -9.98 -5.88
N ARG A 9 25.56 -8.76 -5.64
CA ARG A 9 25.90 -7.97 -4.44
C ARG A 9 25.45 -8.64 -3.14
N LEU A 10 24.28 -9.28 -3.13
CA LEU A 10 23.86 -10.04 -1.96
C LEU A 10 24.78 -11.26 -1.74
N GLU A 11 25.00 -12.06 -2.78
CA GLU A 11 25.81 -13.28 -2.70
C GLU A 11 27.26 -12.98 -2.28
N ALA A 12 27.82 -11.83 -2.68
CA ALA A 12 29.14 -11.38 -2.24
C ALA A 12 29.23 -11.05 -0.74
N ARG A 13 28.12 -10.68 -0.10
CA ARG A 13 28.06 -10.29 1.33
C ARG A 13 27.69 -11.45 2.25
N ILE A 14 27.03 -12.49 1.74
CA ILE A 14 26.57 -13.61 2.53
C ILE A 14 27.74 -14.56 2.86
N SER A 15 27.85 -14.95 4.14
CA SER A 15 28.77 -16.01 4.57
C SER A 15 28.03 -17.33 4.81
N ALA A 16 28.70 -18.47 4.53
CA ALA A 16 28.10 -19.80 4.49
C ALA A 16 27.42 -20.28 5.81
N GLN A 17 27.65 -19.61 6.94
CA GLN A 17 27.05 -19.94 8.24
C GLN A 17 26.17 -18.80 8.79
N SER A 18 25.86 -17.78 8.00
CA SER A 18 25.02 -16.66 8.43
C SER A 18 23.52 -16.97 8.36
N ALA A 19 22.72 -16.23 9.15
CA ALA A 19 21.26 -16.26 9.03
C ALA A 19 20.76 -15.77 7.65
N ALA A 20 21.55 -14.89 7.00
CA ALA A 20 21.29 -14.43 5.65
C ALA A 20 21.42 -15.57 4.63
N GLU A 21 22.44 -16.42 4.75
CA GLU A 21 22.60 -17.61 3.90
C GLU A 21 21.44 -18.59 4.05
N GLN A 22 21.04 -18.87 5.29
CA GLN A 22 19.92 -19.77 5.55
C GLN A 22 18.62 -19.27 4.91
N SER A 23 18.34 -17.97 5.04
CA SER A 23 17.18 -17.32 4.42
C SER A 23 17.27 -17.34 2.89
N TRP A 24 18.45 -17.01 2.33
CA TRP A 24 18.69 -17.01 0.89
C TRP A 24 18.53 -18.38 0.26
N SER A 25 19.23 -19.39 0.79
CA SER A 25 19.17 -20.77 0.32
C SER A 25 17.76 -21.36 0.49
N GLY A 26 17.09 -21.10 1.61
CA GLY A 26 15.72 -21.56 1.85
C GLY A 26 14.71 -20.99 0.85
N ALA A 27 14.73 -19.67 0.63
CA ALA A 27 13.80 -19.04 -0.31
C ALA A 27 14.07 -19.43 -1.76
N ARG A 28 15.35 -19.57 -2.16
CA ARG A 28 15.71 -20.07 -3.50
C ARG A 28 15.22 -21.48 -3.73
N ALA A 29 15.38 -22.37 -2.74
CA ALA A 29 14.89 -23.74 -2.84
C ALA A 29 13.37 -23.79 -3.04
N ALA A 30 12.62 -22.96 -2.30
CA ALA A 30 11.17 -22.84 -2.46
C ALA A 30 10.77 -22.28 -3.84
N MET A 31 11.53 -21.32 -4.37
CA MET A 31 11.25 -20.71 -5.67
C MET A 31 11.57 -21.62 -6.87
N ARG A 32 12.55 -22.52 -6.77
CA ARG A 32 12.90 -23.49 -7.83
C ARG A 32 11.75 -24.42 -8.19
N GLN A 33 10.78 -24.60 -7.30
CA GLN A 33 9.57 -25.38 -7.60
C GLN A 33 8.59 -24.65 -8.53
N VAL A 34 8.83 -23.37 -8.87
CA VAL A 34 7.94 -22.48 -9.64
C VAL A 34 8.68 -21.84 -10.83
N GLU A 35 9.54 -22.60 -11.50
CA GLU A 35 10.32 -22.14 -12.66
C GLU A 35 9.42 -21.66 -13.81
N GLY A 36 9.73 -20.49 -14.38
CA GLY A 36 8.95 -19.84 -15.43
C GLY A 36 9.38 -18.40 -15.70
N ARG A 37 8.64 -17.69 -16.56
CA ARG A 37 8.89 -16.25 -16.85
C ARG A 37 8.86 -15.43 -15.55
N GLY A 38 9.86 -14.55 -15.37
CA GLY A 38 9.99 -13.67 -14.20
C GLY A 38 10.81 -14.21 -13.03
N TYR A 39 11.50 -15.35 -13.17
CA TYR A 39 12.37 -15.88 -12.11
C TYR A 39 13.51 -14.93 -11.71
N SER A 40 14.15 -14.25 -12.68
CA SER A 40 15.22 -13.27 -12.41
C SER A 40 14.73 -12.08 -11.58
N VAL A 41 13.56 -11.53 -11.92
CA VAL A 41 12.91 -10.45 -11.15
C VAL A 41 12.61 -10.92 -9.73
N ARG A 42 12.04 -12.12 -9.55
CA ARG A 42 11.80 -12.70 -8.22
C ARG A 42 13.08 -12.85 -7.41
N LEU A 43 14.17 -13.31 -8.03
CA LEU A 43 15.47 -13.44 -7.37
C LEU A 43 16.05 -12.08 -6.95
N ALA A 44 16.00 -11.08 -7.82
CA ALA A 44 16.45 -9.73 -7.50
C ALA A 44 15.63 -9.11 -6.38
N THR A 45 14.30 -9.27 -6.40
CA THR A 45 13.42 -8.80 -5.33
C THR A 45 13.65 -9.52 -4.00
N LEU A 46 13.87 -10.84 -4.03
CA LEU A 46 14.27 -11.60 -2.85
C LEU A 46 15.63 -11.11 -2.32
N ALA A 47 16.59 -10.92 -3.21
CA ALA A 47 17.93 -10.50 -2.85
C ALA A 47 17.93 -9.12 -2.20
N ASN A 48 17.18 -8.17 -2.78
CA ASN A 48 16.97 -6.86 -2.19
C ASN A 48 16.28 -6.94 -0.81
N ALA A 49 15.20 -7.72 -0.68
CA ALA A 49 14.50 -7.87 0.60
C ALA A 49 15.43 -8.41 1.70
N LEU A 50 16.21 -9.46 1.41
CA LEU A 50 17.19 -10.01 2.35
C LEU A 50 18.36 -9.05 2.60
N GLY A 51 18.78 -8.28 1.60
CA GLY A 51 19.73 -7.17 1.72
C GLY A 51 19.31 -6.19 2.81
N ILE A 52 18.09 -5.66 2.68
CA ILE A 52 17.49 -4.73 3.65
C ILE A 52 17.32 -5.39 5.01
N ILE A 53 16.89 -6.67 5.08
CA ILE A 53 16.66 -7.37 6.36
C ILE A 53 17.97 -7.57 7.15
N HIS A 54 19.04 -8.00 6.48
CA HIS A 54 20.24 -8.49 7.15
C HIS A 54 21.40 -7.49 7.20
N PHE A 55 21.46 -6.57 6.24
CA PHE A 55 22.56 -5.61 6.11
C PHE A 55 22.08 -4.18 6.29
N ASP A 56 20.93 -3.82 5.71
CA ASP A 56 20.35 -2.46 5.75
C ASP A 56 21.40 -1.40 5.39
N GLU A 57 22.04 -1.54 4.23
CA GLU A 57 23.03 -0.59 3.73
C GLU A 57 22.40 0.38 2.71
N ASP A 58 23.06 1.51 2.45
CA ASP A 58 22.56 2.52 1.49
C ASP A 58 22.37 1.93 0.07
N GLN A 59 23.22 0.97 -0.31
CA GLN A 59 23.09 0.25 -1.57
C GLN A 59 21.80 -0.58 -1.65
N ASP A 60 21.31 -1.13 -0.54
CA ASP A 60 20.06 -1.91 -0.52
C ASP A 60 18.84 -1.00 -0.77
N VAL A 61 18.91 0.26 -0.35
CA VAL A 61 17.88 1.28 -0.63
C VAL A 61 17.91 1.71 -2.10
N LEU A 62 19.10 1.86 -2.70
CA LEU A 62 19.24 2.13 -4.13
C LEU A 62 18.71 0.97 -4.98
N ASP A 63 19.00 -0.26 -4.59
CA ASP A 63 18.49 -1.46 -5.25
C ASP A 63 16.96 -1.53 -5.17
N LEU A 64 16.38 -1.10 -4.04
CA LEU A 64 14.93 -0.98 -3.90
C LEU A 64 14.35 0.08 -4.83
N GLN A 65 14.95 1.28 -4.91
CA GLN A 65 14.50 2.34 -5.82
C GLN A 65 14.47 1.86 -7.27
N GLU A 66 15.49 1.12 -7.70
CA GLU A 66 15.54 0.55 -9.05
C GLU A 66 14.40 -0.45 -9.29
N ILE A 67 14.20 -1.39 -8.36
CA ILE A 67 13.10 -2.37 -8.43
C ILE A 67 11.74 -1.67 -8.47
N VAL A 68 11.55 -0.64 -7.64
CA VAL A 68 10.32 0.16 -7.60
C VAL A 68 10.11 0.94 -8.90
N SER A 69 11.18 1.46 -9.52
CA SER A 69 11.10 2.16 -10.80
C SER A 69 10.71 1.22 -11.95
N GLU A 70 11.15 -0.03 -11.90
CA GLU A 70 10.83 -1.04 -12.93
C GLU A 70 9.42 -1.64 -12.74
N LEU A 71 9.04 -1.97 -11.51
CA LEU A 71 7.81 -2.74 -11.23
C LEU A 71 6.64 -1.90 -10.70
N GLY A 72 6.92 -0.71 -10.17
CA GLY A 72 6.03 0.05 -9.30
C GLY A 72 6.04 -0.47 -7.86
N ALA A 73 5.83 0.44 -6.90
CA ALA A 73 5.95 0.13 -5.46
C ALA A 73 4.99 -0.97 -4.99
N ALA A 74 3.75 -0.97 -5.46
CA ALA A 74 2.76 -1.99 -5.08
C ALA A 74 3.16 -3.39 -5.55
N SER A 75 3.65 -3.52 -6.79
CA SER A 75 4.12 -4.78 -7.35
C SER A 75 5.38 -5.27 -6.65
N ALA A 76 6.33 -4.36 -6.37
CA ALA A 76 7.56 -4.68 -5.65
C ALA A 76 7.26 -5.25 -4.26
N ALA A 77 6.45 -4.56 -3.45
CA ALA A 77 6.05 -5.03 -2.12
C ALA A 77 5.29 -6.36 -2.17
N SER A 78 4.35 -6.51 -3.10
CA SER A 78 3.61 -7.77 -3.31
C SER A 78 4.54 -8.94 -3.65
N LEU A 79 5.59 -8.66 -4.43
CA LEU A 79 6.58 -9.66 -4.80
C LEU A 79 7.50 -9.99 -3.63
N GLN A 80 7.96 -9.00 -2.84
CA GLN A 80 8.72 -9.20 -1.61
C GLN A 80 7.96 -10.08 -0.61
N GLU A 81 6.69 -9.79 -0.33
CA GLU A 81 5.85 -10.64 0.53
C GLU A 81 5.76 -12.07 -0.02
N ARG A 82 5.57 -12.23 -1.33
CA ARG A 82 5.42 -13.54 -1.97
C ARG A 82 6.69 -14.38 -1.90
N VAL A 83 7.86 -13.78 -2.13
CA VAL A 83 9.14 -14.52 -2.11
C VAL A 83 9.63 -14.83 -0.70
N LEU A 84 9.24 -14.03 0.31
CA LEU A 84 9.57 -14.28 1.71
C LEU A 84 8.61 -15.30 2.37
N ARG A 85 7.33 -15.33 1.99
CA ARG A 85 6.30 -16.16 2.63
C ARG A 85 6.67 -17.64 2.84
N PRO A 86 7.35 -18.35 1.91
CA PRO A 86 7.72 -19.75 2.12
C PRO A 86 8.72 -19.99 3.25
N ILE A 87 9.54 -18.99 3.60
CA ILE A 87 10.56 -19.09 4.65
C ILE A 87 10.21 -18.31 5.92
N ASP A 88 9.24 -17.40 5.83
CA ASP A 88 8.80 -16.56 6.94
C ASP A 88 7.52 -17.10 7.58
N THR A 89 7.55 -18.37 8.00
CA THR A 89 6.35 -19.11 8.45
C THR A 89 6.07 -18.99 9.95
N ARG A 90 6.99 -18.41 10.72
CA ARG A 90 6.84 -18.24 12.17
C ARG A 90 5.77 -17.20 12.49
N GLU A 91 5.16 -17.35 13.67
CA GLU A 91 4.27 -16.32 14.23
C GLU A 91 4.96 -14.96 14.23
N GLY A 92 4.19 -13.92 13.90
CA GLY A 92 4.71 -12.57 13.78
C GLY A 92 5.51 -12.30 12.51
N ARG A 93 5.74 -13.27 11.61
CA ARG A 93 6.39 -13.03 10.30
C ARG A 93 7.71 -12.25 10.45
N PRO A 94 8.71 -12.81 11.17
CA PRO A 94 9.92 -12.10 11.60
C PRO A 94 10.75 -11.48 10.46
N LEU A 95 10.83 -12.12 9.29
CA LEU A 95 11.56 -11.54 8.14
C LEU A 95 10.79 -10.36 7.56
N THR A 96 9.48 -10.49 7.37
CA THR A 96 8.65 -9.36 6.92
C THR A 96 8.61 -8.23 7.96
N THR A 97 8.59 -8.56 9.25
CA THR A 97 8.70 -7.58 10.35
C THR A 97 10.02 -6.82 10.29
N ALA A 98 11.14 -7.50 10.14
CA ALA A 98 12.45 -6.86 10.00
C ALA A 98 12.51 -5.96 8.76
N LEU A 99 11.99 -6.43 7.61
CA LEU A 99 11.93 -5.64 6.38
C LEU A 99 11.15 -4.34 6.57
N VAL A 100 9.91 -4.42 7.08
CA VAL A 100 9.07 -3.24 7.32
C VAL A 100 9.71 -2.30 8.34
N ARG A 101 10.33 -2.84 9.39
CA ARG A 101 11.02 -2.04 10.41
C ARG A 101 12.20 -1.27 9.83
N ASN A 102 13.07 -1.93 9.07
CA ASN A 102 14.25 -1.28 8.48
C ASN A 102 13.83 -0.21 7.47
N LEU A 103 12.84 -0.49 6.62
CA LEU A 103 12.25 0.51 5.72
C LEU A 103 11.66 1.71 6.50
N GLY A 104 10.94 1.45 7.58
CA GLY A 104 10.39 2.49 8.45
C GLY A 104 11.47 3.34 9.12
N HIS A 105 12.57 2.73 9.57
CA HIS A 105 13.73 3.45 10.12
C HIS A 105 14.42 4.32 9.07
N ARG A 106 14.54 3.82 7.84
CA ARG A 106 15.09 4.53 6.67
C ARG A 106 14.18 5.67 6.19
N ALA A 107 12.87 5.55 6.41
CA ALA A 107 11.90 6.59 6.08
C ALA A 107 11.81 7.68 7.16
N TRP A 108 11.58 7.28 8.42
CA TRP A 108 11.16 8.20 9.49
C TRP A 108 12.07 8.21 10.72
N GLY A 109 12.82 7.12 10.93
CA GLY A 109 13.63 6.91 12.12
C GLY A 109 14.90 7.77 12.21
N ARG A 110 15.73 7.48 13.21
CA ARG A 110 16.99 8.21 13.43
C ARG A 110 17.92 8.15 12.22
N ALA A 111 17.99 7.00 11.55
CA ALA A 111 18.81 6.82 10.35
C ALA A 111 18.46 7.86 9.28
N SER A 112 17.16 8.05 8.98
CA SER A 112 16.69 9.02 7.99
C SER A 112 16.98 10.48 8.34
N ARG A 113 17.36 10.76 9.59
CA ARG A 113 17.68 12.11 10.10
C ARG A 113 19.16 12.31 10.39
N THR A 114 19.99 11.29 10.18
CA THR A 114 21.42 11.36 10.50
C THR A 114 22.19 11.92 9.31
N PRO A 115 22.92 13.04 9.46
CA PRO A 115 23.77 13.58 8.40
C PRO A 115 24.78 12.55 7.90
N GLY A 116 24.98 12.49 6.58
CA GLY A 116 25.84 11.47 5.94
C GLY A 116 25.14 10.13 5.67
N SER A 117 23.87 9.95 6.08
CA SER A 117 23.06 8.84 5.56
C SER A 117 22.41 9.24 4.25
N LEU A 118 22.36 8.31 3.29
CA LEU A 118 21.76 8.57 1.97
C LEU A 118 20.29 9.04 2.07
N THR A 119 19.52 8.47 3.00
CA THR A 119 18.11 8.84 3.23
C THR A 119 17.93 10.20 3.90
N HIS A 120 18.89 10.69 4.67
CA HIS A 120 18.86 12.07 5.16
C HIS A 120 19.04 13.06 4.00
N GLU A 121 19.91 12.73 3.06
CA GLU A 121 20.29 13.59 1.95
C GLU A 121 19.29 13.55 0.78
N SER A 122 18.47 12.49 0.69
CA SER A 122 17.49 12.31 -0.39
C SER A 122 16.07 12.11 0.16
N LEU A 123 15.18 13.08 -0.15
CA LEU A 123 13.75 12.95 0.13
C LEU A 123 13.13 11.82 -0.70
N GLU A 124 13.51 11.68 -1.97
CA GLU A 124 12.99 10.65 -2.87
C GLU A 124 13.23 9.24 -2.30
N LEU A 125 14.42 8.98 -1.73
CA LEU A 125 14.72 7.67 -1.14
C LEU A 125 13.95 7.42 0.16
N ARG A 126 13.65 8.46 0.94
CA ARG A 126 12.72 8.33 2.08
C ARG A 126 11.31 8.01 1.60
N GLU A 127 10.87 8.61 0.51
CA GLU A 127 9.57 8.32 -0.10
C GLU A 127 9.50 6.87 -0.61
N VAL A 128 10.55 6.38 -1.29
CA VAL A 128 10.65 4.98 -1.71
C VAL A 128 10.54 4.02 -0.52
N CYS A 129 11.29 4.26 0.56
CA CYS A 129 11.24 3.43 1.76
C CYS A 129 9.86 3.48 2.45
N SER A 130 9.29 4.68 2.60
CA SER A 130 7.98 4.86 3.25
C SER A 130 6.86 4.20 2.44
N GLU A 131 6.85 4.37 1.11
CA GLU A 131 5.86 3.73 0.24
C GLU A 131 6.01 2.21 0.26
N ALA A 132 7.23 1.68 0.21
CA ALA A 132 7.46 0.23 0.30
C ALA A 132 6.96 -0.34 1.64
N ALA A 133 7.28 0.31 2.77
CA ALA A 133 6.80 -0.07 4.09
C ALA A 133 5.26 -0.05 4.16
N HIS A 134 4.64 1.04 3.70
CA HIS A 134 3.18 1.17 3.63
C HIS A 134 2.55 0.06 2.80
N ARG A 135 3.09 -0.25 1.61
CA ARG A 135 2.57 -1.30 0.75
C ARG A 135 2.64 -2.66 1.41
N LEU A 136 3.76 -3.01 2.05
CA LEU A 136 3.90 -4.27 2.79
C LEU A 136 2.89 -4.40 3.94
N LEU A 137 2.52 -3.28 4.55
CA LEU A 137 1.58 -3.21 5.65
C LEU A 137 0.09 -3.28 5.23
N VAL A 138 -0.23 -3.13 3.95
CA VAL A 138 -1.62 -3.22 3.44
C VAL A 138 -1.88 -4.44 2.56
N ILE A 139 -0.90 -5.33 2.38
CA ILE A 139 -1.09 -6.56 1.56
C ILE A 139 -2.07 -7.55 2.21
N ASP A 140 -2.18 -7.52 3.54
CA ASP A 140 -2.96 -8.45 4.36
C ASP A 140 -3.46 -7.71 5.61
N ASP A 141 -4.57 -8.15 6.18
CA ASP A 141 -5.20 -7.51 7.35
C ASP A 141 -4.63 -7.99 8.70
N GLY A 142 -3.71 -8.95 8.67
CA GLY A 142 -3.11 -9.54 9.87
C GLY A 142 -3.98 -10.64 10.51
N GLY A 143 -5.01 -11.10 9.81
CA GLY A 143 -5.92 -12.17 10.22
C GLY A 143 -6.83 -11.79 11.39
N ASP A 144 -7.66 -12.76 11.80
CA ASP A 144 -8.82 -12.57 12.70
C ASP A 144 -8.52 -12.24 14.18
N GLY A 145 -7.27 -11.92 14.53
CA GLY A 145 -6.91 -11.60 15.91
C GLY A 145 -7.34 -10.18 16.33
N PRO A 146 -7.31 -9.88 17.65
CA PRO A 146 -7.75 -8.58 18.14
C PRO A 146 -6.81 -7.47 17.65
N VAL A 147 -7.40 -6.30 17.43
CA VAL A 147 -6.65 -5.07 17.15
C VAL A 147 -5.93 -4.66 18.44
N PRO A 148 -4.61 -4.41 18.41
CA PRO A 148 -3.86 -3.89 19.55
C PRO A 148 -4.50 -2.61 20.12
N VAL A 149 -4.51 -2.49 21.45
CA VAL A 149 -5.03 -1.31 22.15
C VAL A 149 -3.85 -0.49 22.65
N LEU A 150 -3.79 0.78 22.23
CA LEU A 150 -2.74 1.73 22.61
C LEU A 150 -3.33 2.77 23.56
N GLN A 151 -2.84 2.85 24.79
CA GLN A 151 -3.33 3.81 25.80
C GLN A 151 -2.24 4.75 26.30
N THR A 152 -0.98 4.37 26.13
CA THR A 152 0.18 5.09 26.66
C THR A 152 1.27 5.24 25.60
N GLU A 153 2.19 6.19 25.80
CA GLU A 153 3.42 6.32 24.99
C GLU A 153 4.20 4.99 24.95
N GLN A 154 4.24 4.26 26.07
CA GLN A 154 4.95 2.99 26.19
C GLN A 154 4.32 1.89 25.31
N ASP A 155 3.00 1.87 25.17
CA ASP A 155 2.33 0.93 24.26
C ASP A 155 2.74 1.20 22.81
N VAL A 156 2.83 2.47 22.42
CA VAL A 156 3.29 2.86 21.07
C VAL A 156 4.75 2.46 20.87
N ILE A 157 5.63 2.74 21.83
CA ILE A 157 7.04 2.35 21.75
C ILE A 157 7.18 0.84 21.61
N LYS A 158 6.45 0.08 22.43
CA LYS A 158 6.43 -1.39 22.35
C LYS A 158 5.96 -1.86 20.98
N LEU A 159 4.91 -1.25 20.44
CA LEU A 159 4.40 -1.55 19.10
C LEU A 159 5.49 -1.40 18.04
N PHE A 160 6.25 -0.30 18.03
CA PHE A 160 7.29 -0.06 17.01
C PHE A 160 8.50 -1.00 17.16
N HIS A 161 8.95 -1.20 18.38
CA HIS A 161 10.27 -1.81 18.64
C HIS A 161 10.21 -3.30 18.96
N GLU A 162 9.16 -3.76 19.63
CA GLU A 162 9.05 -5.15 20.13
C GLU A 162 7.99 -5.96 19.38
N ASP A 163 6.96 -5.31 18.86
CA ASP A 163 5.86 -5.97 18.17
C ASP A 163 6.21 -6.28 16.70
N HIS A 164 5.28 -6.90 15.99
CA HIS A 164 5.50 -7.51 14.70
C HIS A 164 4.43 -7.15 13.67
N VAL A 165 4.76 -7.35 12.38
CA VAL A 165 3.97 -6.89 11.23
C VAL A 165 2.50 -7.32 11.26
N VAL A 166 2.19 -8.48 11.85
CA VAL A 166 0.79 -8.96 11.96
C VAL A 166 -0.07 -7.99 12.81
N HIS A 167 0.45 -7.50 13.92
CA HIS A 167 -0.26 -6.52 14.77
C HIS A 167 -0.31 -5.14 14.12
N TRP A 168 0.75 -4.74 13.41
CA TRP A 168 0.74 -3.51 12.63
C TRP A 168 -0.32 -3.54 11.53
N ARG A 169 -0.43 -4.66 10.80
CA ARG A 169 -1.46 -4.89 9.78
C ARG A 169 -2.87 -4.79 10.36
N ARG A 170 -3.13 -5.35 11.55
CA ARG A 170 -4.45 -5.22 12.21
C ARG A 170 -4.80 -3.78 12.58
N LEU A 171 -3.84 -3.02 13.10
CA LEU A 171 -4.04 -1.59 13.38
C LEU A 171 -4.35 -0.81 12.10
N ILE A 172 -3.66 -1.13 11.02
CA ILE A 172 -3.85 -0.48 9.72
C ILE A 172 -5.18 -0.89 9.09
N ALA A 173 -5.58 -2.16 9.18
CA ALA A 173 -6.90 -2.61 8.76
C ALA A 173 -8.01 -1.89 9.53
N ALA A 174 -7.86 -1.73 10.85
CA ALA A 174 -8.81 -0.94 11.65
C ALA A 174 -8.81 0.55 11.27
N ALA A 175 -7.67 1.12 10.90
CA ALA A 175 -7.57 2.49 10.41
C ALA A 175 -8.18 2.65 9.01
N LEU A 176 -8.09 1.64 8.14
CA LEU A 176 -8.73 1.62 6.82
C LEU A 176 -10.25 1.45 6.92
N ASP A 177 -10.76 0.69 7.90
CA ASP A 177 -12.19 0.54 8.18
C ASP A 177 -12.81 1.87 8.68
N GLN A 178 -12.08 2.60 9.53
CA GLN A 178 -12.55 3.82 10.18
C GLN A 178 -11.52 4.97 10.08
N PRO A 179 -11.20 5.46 8.86
CA PRO A 179 -10.09 6.41 8.61
C PRO A 179 -10.32 7.79 9.21
N TRP A 180 -11.58 8.17 9.37
CA TRP A 180 -12.02 9.44 9.95
C TRP A 180 -12.43 9.31 11.41
N SER A 181 -12.30 8.12 12.01
CA SER A 181 -12.50 7.99 13.45
C SER A 181 -11.38 8.72 14.19
N GLY A 182 -11.74 9.50 15.22
CA GLY A 182 -10.77 10.17 16.08
C GLY A 182 -9.81 9.24 16.82
N ARG A 183 -9.98 7.91 16.70
CA ARG A 183 -9.10 6.88 17.29
C ARG A 183 -7.66 7.04 16.81
N ASN A 184 -7.47 7.32 15.53
CA ASN A 184 -6.15 7.46 14.93
C ASN A 184 -5.42 8.70 15.47
N GLU A 185 -6.13 9.81 15.66
CA GLU A 185 -5.60 11.02 16.28
C GLU A 185 -5.18 10.80 17.73
N VAL A 186 -5.94 10.01 18.50
CA VAL A 186 -5.56 9.66 19.88
C VAL A 186 -4.17 9.01 19.91
N HIS A 187 -3.88 8.09 18.99
CA HIS A 187 -2.55 7.46 18.91
C HIS A 187 -1.42 8.48 18.67
N LEU A 188 -1.67 9.53 17.88
CA LEU A 188 -0.70 10.62 17.69
C LEU A 188 -0.48 11.42 18.98
N THR A 189 -1.52 11.64 19.77
CA THR A 189 -1.39 12.36 21.05
C THR A 189 -0.60 11.61 22.11
N LEU A 190 -0.40 10.29 21.95
CA LEU A 190 0.39 9.47 22.85
C LEU A 190 1.90 9.62 22.62
N VAL A 191 2.33 10.21 21.51
CA VAL A 191 3.74 10.30 21.13
C VAL A 191 4.20 11.76 21.16
N ASP A 192 5.20 12.05 21.98
CA ASP A 192 5.84 13.36 22.02
C ASP A 192 6.72 13.56 20.78
N PRO A 193 6.41 14.54 19.89
CA PRO A 193 7.16 14.76 18.66
C PRO A 193 8.61 15.23 18.89
N ASP A 194 8.91 15.89 20.01
CA ASP A 194 10.26 16.37 20.31
C ASP A 194 11.14 15.24 20.86
N ARG A 195 10.55 14.35 21.65
CA ARG A 195 11.26 13.20 22.23
C ARG A 195 11.34 12.01 21.28
N ARG A 196 10.31 11.79 20.46
CA ARG A 196 10.11 10.62 19.58
C ARG A 196 9.74 11.03 18.15
N PRO A 197 10.59 11.83 17.49
CA PRO A 197 10.24 12.41 16.20
C PRO A 197 10.05 11.37 15.08
N GLY A 198 10.69 10.21 15.17
CA GLY A 198 10.58 9.16 14.16
C GLY A 198 9.30 8.34 14.28
N GLU A 199 8.96 7.92 15.49
CA GLU A 199 7.71 7.23 15.79
C GLU A 199 6.51 8.13 15.50
N PHE A 200 6.57 9.40 15.91
CA PHE A 200 5.53 10.39 15.62
C PHE A 200 5.29 10.53 14.11
N GLU A 201 6.36 10.71 13.35
CA GLU A 201 6.26 10.87 11.90
C GLU A 201 5.77 9.59 11.20
N GLY A 202 6.20 8.41 11.66
CA GLY A 202 5.71 7.13 11.15
C GLY A 202 4.21 6.95 11.35
N VAL A 203 3.69 7.20 12.56
CA VAL A 203 2.24 7.14 12.84
C VAL A 203 1.49 8.17 11.99
N ARG A 204 1.99 9.40 11.90
CA ARG A 204 1.35 10.49 11.15
C ARG A 204 1.22 10.16 9.67
N GLN A 205 2.29 9.65 9.05
CA GLN A 205 2.33 9.27 7.64
C GLN A 205 1.44 8.06 7.35
N LEU A 206 1.41 7.06 8.25
CA LEU A 206 0.52 5.92 8.13
C LEU A 206 -0.96 6.32 8.14
N ILE A 207 -1.37 7.21 9.05
CA ILE A 207 -2.76 7.72 9.12
C ILE A 207 -3.12 8.47 7.83
N ALA A 208 -2.23 9.36 7.37
CA ALA A 208 -2.43 10.09 6.13
C ALA A 208 -2.55 9.14 4.93
N LYS A 209 -1.73 8.08 4.89
CA LYS A 209 -1.78 7.07 3.84
C LYS A 209 -3.08 6.26 3.86
N CYS A 210 -3.56 5.86 5.03
CA CYS A 210 -4.84 5.14 5.16
C CYS A 210 -5.99 6.00 4.62
N ARG A 211 -6.02 7.29 4.96
CA ARG A 211 -7.02 8.24 4.43
C ARG A 211 -6.95 8.34 2.91
N GLN A 212 -5.76 8.52 2.37
CA GLN A 212 -5.57 8.60 0.92
C GLN A 212 -6.06 7.33 0.19
N ILE A 213 -5.81 6.15 0.76
CA ILE A 213 -6.29 4.87 0.21
C ILE A 213 -7.82 4.83 0.21
N VAL A 214 -8.46 5.17 1.34
CA VAL A 214 -9.92 5.15 1.44
C VAL A 214 -10.57 6.19 0.52
N GLU A 215 -10.02 7.41 0.44
CA GLU A 215 -10.50 8.44 -0.48
C GLU A 215 -10.41 8.01 -1.96
N GLU A 216 -9.36 7.28 -2.33
CA GLU A 216 -9.21 6.68 -3.67
C GLU A 216 -10.29 5.64 -3.95
N ASP A 217 -10.55 4.75 -2.99
CA ASP A 217 -11.56 3.72 -3.13
C ASP A 217 -12.98 4.30 -3.14
N GLU A 218 -13.27 5.33 -2.33
CA GLU A 218 -14.53 6.08 -2.37
C GLU A 218 -14.75 6.75 -3.73
N ARG A 219 -13.71 7.39 -4.28
CA ARG A 219 -13.76 8.01 -5.61
C ARG A 219 -13.98 6.99 -6.71
N ARG A 220 -13.36 5.80 -6.61
CA ARG A 220 -13.61 4.67 -7.52
C ARG A 220 -15.05 4.18 -7.42
N ALA A 221 -15.57 4.02 -6.19
CA ALA A 221 -16.95 3.59 -5.95
C ALA A 221 -17.97 4.57 -6.53
N VAL A 222 -17.71 5.88 -6.43
CA VAL A 222 -18.56 6.91 -7.08
C VAL A 222 -18.51 6.77 -8.60
N ALA A 223 -17.33 6.56 -9.20
CA ALA A 223 -17.21 6.36 -10.65
C ALA A 223 -17.96 5.10 -11.12
N ASP A 224 -17.84 4.00 -10.38
CA ASP A 224 -18.57 2.75 -10.63
C ASP A 224 -20.08 2.92 -10.52
N HIS A 225 -20.55 3.62 -9.50
CA HIS A 225 -21.96 3.96 -9.34
C HIS A 225 -22.48 4.76 -10.54
N ILE A 226 -21.72 5.74 -11.03
CA ILE A 226 -22.10 6.53 -12.21
C ILE A 226 -22.14 5.65 -13.47
N ARG A 227 -21.12 4.80 -13.68
CA ARG A 227 -21.09 3.85 -14.81
C ARG A 227 -22.31 2.95 -14.82
N SER A 228 -22.61 2.33 -13.67
CA SER A 228 -23.78 1.48 -13.48
C SER A 228 -25.08 2.25 -13.76
N THR A 229 -25.21 3.45 -13.18
CA THR A 229 -26.39 4.31 -13.38
C THR A 229 -26.62 4.63 -14.86
N ILE A 230 -25.58 4.99 -15.60
CA ILE A 230 -25.67 5.25 -17.05
C ILE A 230 -26.10 3.99 -17.78
N ALA A 231 -25.45 2.85 -17.49
CA ALA A 231 -25.74 1.57 -18.16
C ALA A 231 -27.23 1.19 -18.02
N THR A 232 -27.84 1.41 -16.85
CA THR A 232 -29.27 1.12 -16.64
C THR A 232 -30.23 1.95 -17.52
N THR A 233 -29.77 3.04 -18.15
CA THR A 233 -30.61 3.87 -19.02
C THR A 233 -30.60 3.43 -20.49
N GLY A 234 -29.62 2.62 -20.90
CA GLY A 234 -29.38 2.27 -22.30
C GLY A 234 -28.85 3.41 -23.17
N LEU A 235 -28.66 4.62 -22.62
CA LEU A 235 -28.17 5.77 -23.35
C LEU A 235 -26.67 5.71 -23.60
N LYS A 236 -26.23 6.28 -24.73
CA LYS A 236 -24.82 6.60 -24.92
C LYS A 236 -24.42 7.73 -23.98
N GLN A 237 -23.15 7.75 -23.59
CA GLN A 237 -22.62 8.74 -22.65
C GLN A 237 -22.89 10.20 -23.07
N ARG A 238 -22.84 10.52 -24.37
CA ARG A 238 -23.14 11.87 -24.89
C ARG A 238 -24.60 12.26 -24.68
N GLU A 239 -25.53 11.34 -24.88
CA GLU A 239 -26.97 11.54 -24.68
C GLU A 239 -27.26 11.70 -23.19
N PHE A 240 -26.64 10.86 -22.37
CA PHE A 240 -26.76 10.96 -20.92
C PHE A 240 -26.18 12.28 -20.39
N ALA A 241 -25.07 12.76 -20.94
CA ALA A 241 -24.49 14.06 -20.56
C ALA A 241 -25.49 15.21 -20.81
N ALA A 242 -26.14 15.20 -21.97
CA ALA A 242 -27.19 16.17 -22.27
C ALA A 242 -28.38 16.05 -21.31
N LEU A 243 -28.83 14.83 -21.02
CA LEU A 243 -29.93 14.55 -20.09
C LEU A 243 -29.66 15.13 -18.68
N VAL A 244 -28.43 15.02 -18.17
CA VAL A 244 -28.04 15.56 -16.85
C VAL A 244 -27.57 17.02 -16.90
N GLY A 245 -27.55 17.64 -18.09
CA GLY A 245 -27.12 19.02 -18.26
C GLY A 245 -25.64 19.25 -17.95
N THR A 246 -24.77 18.40 -18.49
CA THR A 246 -23.31 18.57 -18.42
C THR A 246 -22.65 18.26 -19.77
N SER A 247 -21.38 18.61 -19.93
CA SER A 247 -20.65 18.31 -21.17
C SER A 247 -20.20 16.84 -21.19
N PRO A 248 -20.07 16.21 -22.38
CA PRO A 248 -19.55 14.84 -22.49
C PRO A 248 -18.15 14.69 -21.88
N SER A 249 -17.29 15.70 -22.04
CA SER A 249 -15.94 15.70 -21.45
C SER A 249 -15.99 15.68 -19.91
N ARG A 250 -16.83 16.51 -19.29
CA ARG A 250 -16.98 16.54 -17.83
C ARG A 250 -17.66 15.26 -17.29
N LEU A 251 -18.59 14.67 -18.03
CA LEU A 251 -19.13 13.36 -17.67
C LEU A 251 -18.06 12.27 -17.78
N SER A 252 -17.16 12.36 -18.76
CA SER A 252 -16.05 11.42 -18.94
C SER A 252 -15.10 11.45 -17.74
N THR A 253 -14.76 12.63 -17.21
CA THR A 253 -13.93 12.73 -16.00
C THR A 253 -14.58 12.07 -14.78
N TYR A 254 -15.90 12.16 -14.64
CA TYR A 254 -16.62 11.48 -13.56
C TYR A 254 -16.63 9.95 -13.75
N VAL A 255 -16.87 9.47 -14.96
CA VAL A 255 -16.87 8.04 -15.32
C VAL A 255 -15.48 7.41 -15.17
N ALA A 256 -14.43 8.18 -15.45
CA ALA A 256 -13.05 7.77 -15.26
C ALA A 256 -12.61 7.84 -13.78
N GLY A 257 -13.38 8.49 -12.91
CA GLY A 257 -13.01 8.72 -11.51
C GLY A 257 -11.88 9.72 -11.32
N SER A 258 -11.49 10.47 -12.36
CA SER A 258 -10.46 11.52 -12.23
C SER A 258 -10.97 12.76 -11.52
N VAL A 259 -12.29 12.95 -11.46
CA VAL A 259 -12.96 14.00 -10.69
C VAL A 259 -14.18 13.41 -10.00
N THR A 260 -14.32 13.62 -8.69
CA THR A 260 -15.55 13.31 -7.98
C THR A 260 -16.59 14.41 -8.23
N PRO A 261 -17.80 14.10 -8.73
CA PRO A 261 -18.84 15.11 -8.92
C PRO A 261 -19.31 15.69 -7.58
N SER A 262 -19.82 16.93 -7.60
CA SER A 262 -20.51 17.48 -6.43
C SER A 262 -21.75 16.65 -6.07
N ALA A 263 -22.16 16.68 -4.80
CA ALA A 263 -23.37 15.99 -4.33
C ALA A 263 -24.61 16.37 -5.16
N ALA A 264 -24.76 17.65 -5.54
CA ALA A 264 -25.86 18.12 -6.38
C ALA A 264 -25.86 17.48 -7.78
N MET A 265 -24.67 17.29 -8.38
CA MET A 265 -24.53 16.64 -9.68
C MET A 265 -24.84 15.14 -9.58
N LEU A 266 -24.37 14.45 -8.52
CA LEU A 266 -24.66 13.05 -8.29
C LEU A 266 -26.17 12.80 -8.09
N LEU A 267 -26.85 13.65 -7.31
CA LEU A 267 -28.31 13.62 -7.15
C LEU A 267 -29.05 13.88 -8.47
N ARG A 268 -28.50 14.70 -9.36
CA ARG A 268 -29.09 14.95 -10.68
C ARG A 268 -28.94 13.73 -11.58
N ILE A 269 -27.75 13.12 -11.63
CA ILE A 269 -27.47 11.87 -12.35
C ILE A 269 -28.49 10.79 -11.97
N ASN A 270 -28.65 10.54 -10.66
CA ASN A 270 -29.57 9.52 -10.15
C ASN A 270 -31.03 9.82 -10.52
N ARG A 271 -31.48 11.08 -10.33
CA ARG A 271 -32.87 11.47 -10.64
C ARG A 271 -33.18 11.38 -12.13
N MET A 272 -32.28 11.83 -13.00
CA MET A 272 -32.54 11.79 -14.44
C MET A 272 -32.54 10.36 -14.97
N ALA A 273 -31.61 9.52 -14.50
CA ALA A 273 -31.61 8.10 -14.83
C ALA A 273 -32.92 7.41 -14.40
N GLY A 274 -33.37 7.67 -13.17
CA GLY A 274 -34.65 7.15 -12.67
C GLY A 274 -35.85 7.58 -13.50
N ARG A 275 -35.94 8.88 -13.86
CA ARG A 275 -37.03 9.40 -14.71
C ARG A 275 -37.01 8.80 -16.11
N HIS A 276 -35.83 8.68 -16.72
CA HIS A 276 -35.69 8.09 -18.04
C HIS A 276 -36.16 6.64 -18.06
N ARG A 277 -35.77 5.84 -17.05
CA ARG A 277 -36.27 4.46 -16.91
C ARG A 277 -37.77 4.40 -16.71
N ALA A 278 -38.34 5.27 -15.87
CA ALA A 278 -39.78 5.31 -15.63
C ALA A 278 -40.56 5.68 -16.90
N ALA A 279 -40.02 6.55 -17.75
CA ALA A 279 -40.63 6.91 -19.03
C ALA A 279 -40.58 5.76 -20.06
N GLN A 280 -39.60 4.85 -19.97
CA GLN A 280 -39.49 3.66 -20.83
C GLN A 280 -40.27 2.43 -20.34
N ALA A 281 -40.80 2.46 -19.11
CA ALA A 281 -41.60 1.38 -18.54
C ALA A 281 -43.02 1.25 -19.14
N PRO A 282 -43.78 2.34 -19.41
CA PRO A 282 -45.12 2.22 -19.98
C PRO A 282 -45.16 1.69 -21.42
N GLU A 283 -44.06 1.72 -22.17
CA GLU A 283 -43.98 1.19 -23.55
C GLU A 283 -43.82 -0.35 -23.59
N ARG A 284 -43.35 -1.00 -22.52
CA ARG A 284 -43.08 -2.45 -22.50
C ARG A 284 -44.25 -3.34 -22.07
N LEU A 285 -45.33 -2.74 -21.57
CA LEU A 285 -46.54 -3.45 -21.10
C LEU A 285 -47.69 -3.44 -22.13
N ALA A 286 -47.53 -2.74 -23.26
CA ALA A 286 -48.54 -2.66 -24.31
C ALA A 286 -48.35 -3.64 -25.49
N ASP A 287 -47.25 -4.42 -25.48
CA ASP A 287 -46.89 -5.40 -26.52
C ASP A 287 -46.94 -6.87 -26.02
N SER A 288 -47.82 -7.18 -25.06
CA SER A 288 -48.13 -8.57 -24.63
C SER A 288 -49.63 -8.83 -24.68
#